data_AF-A0A352R1M9-F1
#
_entry.id   AF-A0A352R1M9-F1
#
_cell.length_a   1.000
_cell.length_b   1.000
_cell.length_c   1.000
_cell.angle_alpha   90.00
_cell.angle_beta   90.00
_cell.angle_gamma   90.00
#
_symmetry.space_group_name_H-M   'P 1'
#
loop_
_entity.id
_entity.type
_entity.pdbx_description
1 polymer ?
#
loop_
_entity_poly.entity_id
_entity_poly.type
_entity_poly.pdbx_seq_one_letter_code
_entity_poly.pdbx_strand_id
1 'polypeptide(L)'
;MVVPQEQVPALLNTEAQQMWARLTDILGQSDQQHWQACLPYTEAIKKVMLASPWCLQNWLVEPQLLDPQWFAQAYDKAGMHQELAEAMAEVNHEKQLAKALRVFRRRHQLRLVWRNTLRLCTSAELTQEVTNMADICIELALQWHYDQAVANWGQPQDAQGNPQHMVVLGMGKQGGRELNLSSDIDLIFAFPQLGETHGGKKSLANQQFFIRLGQRLIQTLDQTTVDGFVFRVDMRLRPYGESGALALHFAAMERYYEEQGREWERYALIKARVVAGDQQAGAELLETLRPFVYRRYLDYSAIESLRSLKQMIAVEVRRRGLDNNIKLGSGGIREVEFIAQALQLIRRGRDQRLPTPS
;
A
#
# COMPACT_ATOMS: atom_id res chain seq x y z
N MET A 1 -24.60 6.74 -11.13
CA MET A 1 -24.37 5.37 -11.61
C MET A 1 -25.47 4.49 -11.03
N VAL A 2 -26.17 3.69 -11.85
CA VAL A 2 -27.33 2.90 -11.39
C VAL A 2 -26.81 1.62 -10.72
N VAL A 3 -27.20 1.40 -9.46
CA VAL A 3 -26.85 0.17 -8.74
C VAL A 3 -27.68 -1.00 -9.31
N PRO A 4 -27.07 -2.13 -9.72
CA PRO A 4 -27.80 -3.25 -10.30
C PRO A 4 -28.82 -3.84 -9.31
N GLN A 5 -30.07 -3.99 -9.76
CA GLN A 5 -31.17 -4.54 -8.97
C GLN A 5 -31.43 -6.05 -9.20
N GLU A 6 -30.56 -6.76 -9.94
CA GLU A 6 -30.78 -8.20 -10.18
C GLU A 6 -30.88 -8.94 -8.85
N GLN A 7 -31.76 -9.94 -8.77
CA GLN A 7 -31.97 -10.71 -7.55
C GLN A 7 -30.80 -11.66 -7.27
N VAL A 8 -30.64 -12.02 -6.01
CA VAL A 8 -29.71 -13.09 -5.59
C VAL A 8 -30.13 -14.42 -6.26
N PRO A 9 -29.18 -15.28 -6.71
CA PRO A 9 -29.51 -16.59 -7.24
C PRO A 9 -30.32 -17.43 -6.25
N ALA A 10 -31.30 -18.19 -6.75
CA ALA A 10 -32.24 -18.96 -5.91
C ALA A 10 -31.54 -19.88 -4.89
N LEU A 11 -30.39 -20.46 -5.26
CA LEU A 11 -29.59 -21.33 -4.40
C LEU A 11 -29.05 -20.64 -3.15
N LEU A 12 -28.90 -19.31 -3.17
CA LEU A 12 -28.35 -18.51 -2.07
C LEU A 12 -29.41 -17.72 -1.30
N ASN A 13 -30.69 -17.84 -1.67
CA ASN A 13 -31.76 -17.03 -1.07
C ASN A 13 -31.93 -17.26 0.43
N THR A 14 -31.84 -18.50 0.90
CA THR A 14 -31.97 -18.82 2.32
C THR A 14 -30.90 -18.14 3.16
N GLU A 15 -29.64 -18.21 2.72
CA GLU A 15 -28.51 -17.57 3.39
C GLU A 15 -28.64 -16.04 3.35
N ALA A 16 -29.01 -15.49 2.19
CA ALA A 16 -29.26 -14.06 2.02
C ALA A 16 -30.32 -13.53 3.00
N GLN A 17 -31.42 -14.29 3.18
CA GLN A 17 -32.50 -13.94 4.09
C GLN A 17 -32.06 -13.99 5.56
N GLN A 18 -31.26 -14.99 5.94
CA GLN A 18 -30.72 -15.09 7.30
C GLN A 18 -29.78 -13.91 7.61
N MET A 19 -28.87 -13.57 6.69
CA MET A 19 -27.97 -12.41 6.83
C MET A 19 -28.76 -11.10 6.91
N TRP A 20 -29.76 -10.95 6.05
CA TRP A 20 -30.63 -9.77 6.02
C TRP A 20 -31.44 -9.60 7.30
N ALA A 21 -32.00 -10.69 7.85
CA ALA A 21 -32.72 -10.64 9.11
C ALA A 21 -31.81 -10.18 10.25
N ARG A 22 -30.58 -10.71 10.33
CA ARG A 22 -29.57 -10.26 11.32
C ARG A 22 -29.23 -8.79 11.20
N LEU A 23 -29.02 -8.30 9.97
CA LEU A 23 -28.74 -6.89 9.72
C LEU A 23 -29.93 -6.01 10.13
N THR A 24 -31.15 -6.40 9.74
CA THR A 24 -32.38 -5.66 10.03
C THR A 24 -32.64 -5.56 11.54
N ASP A 25 -32.40 -6.63 12.29
CA ASP A 25 -32.61 -6.65 13.74
C ASP A 25 -31.71 -5.63 14.45
N ILE A 26 -30.46 -5.47 14.02
CA ILE A 26 -29.52 -4.49 14.59
C ILE A 26 -29.80 -3.09 14.07
N LEU A 27 -29.79 -2.88 12.75
CA LEU A 27 -29.87 -1.55 12.14
C LEU A 27 -31.26 -0.91 12.31
N GLY A 28 -32.32 -1.72 12.23
CA GLY A 28 -33.69 -1.25 12.37
C GLY A 28 -34.02 -0.73 13.77
N GLN A 29 -33.23 -1.12 14.78
CA GLN A 29 -33.39 -0.68 16.17
C GLN A 29 -32.48 0.50 16.52
N SER A 30 -31.30 0.64 15.89
CA SER A 30 -30.30 1.65 16.27
C SER A 30 -30.51 3.03 15.63
N ASP A 31 -30.84 3.08 14.33
CA ASP A 31 -31.02 4.34 13.59
C ASP A 31 -32.04 4.14 12.45
N GLN A 32 -33.32 4.41 12.77
CA GLN A 32 -34.41 4.19 11.82
C GLN A 32 -34.30 5.06 10.57
N GLN A 33 -33.84 6.30 10.68
CA GLN A 33 -33.74 7.19 9.52
C GLN A 33 -32.67 6.70 8.56
N HIS A 34 -31.49 6.36 9.07
CA HIS A 34 -30.41 5.79 8.27
C HIS A 34 -30.83 4.46 7.63
N TRP A 35 -31.50 3.58 8.39
CA TRP A 35 -31.99 2.31 7.87
C TRP A 35 -32.99 2.49 6.72
N GLN A 36 -33.95 3.41 6.85
CA GLN A 36 -34.90 3.72 5.78
C GLN A 36 -34.19 4.19 4.49
N ALA A 37 -33.10 4.94 4.60
CA ALA A 37 -32.28 5.36 3.46
C ALA A 37 -31.54 4.18 2.78
N CYS A 38 -31.32 3.07 3.49
CA CYS A 38 -30.68 1.86 2.97
C CYS A 38 -31.65 0.91 2.27
N LEU A 39 -32.94 0.92 2.61
CA LEU A 39 -33.96 -0.01 2.06
C LEU A 39 -34.02 -0.05 0.52
N PRO A 40 -33.88 1.07 -0.24
CA PRO A 40 -33.84 1.02 -1.70
C PRO A 40 -32.70 0.18 -2.27
N TYR A 41 -31.68 -0.13 -1.48
CA TYR A 41 -30.48 -0.88 -1.87
C TYR A 41 -30.48 -2.32 -1.35
N THR A 42 -31.61 -2.84 -0.87
CA THR A 42 -31.73 -4.18 -0.25
C THR A 42 -31.03 -5.29 -1.04
N GLU A 43 -31.29 -5.40 -2.34
CA GLU A 43 -30.68 -6.47 -3.17
C GLU A 43 -29.17 -6.31 -3.34
N ALA A 44 -28.69 -5.06 -3.44
CA ALA A 44 -27.27 -4.77 -3.50
C ALA A 44 -26.57 -5.12 -2.19
N ILE A 45 -27.18 -4.77 -1.04
CA ILE A 45 -26.68 -5.12 0.29
C ILE A 45 -26.59 -6.64 0.43
N LYS A 46 -27.65 -7.39 0.08
CA LYS A 46 -27.63 -8.86 0.11
C LYS A 46 -26.50 -9.47 -0.70
N LYS A 47 -26.28 -9.00 -1.93
CA LYS A 47 -25.16 -9.48 -2.77
C LYS A 47 -23.80 -9.23 -2.12
N VAL A 48 -23.59 -8.04 -1.57
CA VAL A 48 -22.31 -7.69 -0.93
C VAL A 48 -22.07 -8.49 0.34
N MET A 49 -23.11 -8.71 1.16
CA MET A 49 -22.99 -9.55 2.36
C MET A 49 -22.62 -10.99 2.00
N LEU A 50 -23.25 -11.57 0.98
CA LEU A 50 -22.95 -12.93 0.50
C LEU A 50 -21.53 -13.03 -0.08
N ALA A 51 -21.12 -12.04 -0.88
CA ALA A 51 -19.79 -12.01 -1.46
C ALA A 51 -18.68 -11.77 -0.43
N SER A 52 -18.99 -11.03 0.64
CA SER A 52 -18.05 -10.63 1.67
C SER A 52 -18.70 -10.63 3.06
N PRO A 53 -18.60 -11.74 3.81
CA PRO A 53 -19.02 -11.78 5.21
C PRO A 53 -18.34 -10.72 6.09
N TRP A 54 -17.15 -10.26 5.68
CA TRP A 54 -16.45 -9.16 6.34
C TRP A 54 -17.25 -7.84 6.30
N CYS A 55 -17.94 -7.53 5.19
CA CYS A 55 -18.80 -6.35 5.10
C CYS A 55 -19.95 -6.42 6.11
N LEU A 56 -20.64 -7.57 6.18
CA LEU A 56 -21.70 -7.79 7.16
C LEU A 56 -21.18 -7.59 8.59
N GLN A 57 -20.05 -8.20 8.94
CA GLN A 57 -19.47 -8.04 10.29
C GLN A 57 -19.23 -6.58 10.66
N ASN A 58 -18.72 -5.77 9.73
CA ASN A 58 -18.49 -4.35 9.98
C ASN A 58 -19.80 -3.57 10.16
N TRP A 59 -20.82 -3.83 9.34
CA TRP A 59 -22.11 -3.15 9.47
C TRP A 59 -22.90 -3.56 10.71
N LEU A 60 -22.69 -4.78 11.23
CA LEU A 60 -23.30 -5.19 12.50
C LEU A 60 -22.64 -4.52 13.71
N VAL A 61 -21.32 -4.24 13.64
CA VAL A 61 -20.59 -3.58 14.73
C VAL A 61 -20.75 -2.06 14.67
N GLU A 62 -20.70 -1.48 13.47
CA GLU A 62 -20.85 -0.06 13.21
C GLU A 62 -21.88 0.17 12.09
N PRO A 63 -23.19 0.10 12.40
CA PRO A 63 -24.30 0.37 11.49
C PRO A 63 -24.12 1.56 10.55
N GLN A 64 -23.64 2.68 11.09
CA GLN A 64 -23.44 3.94 10.38
C GLN A 64 -22.43 3.86 9.21
N LEU A 65 -21.62 2.80 9.14
CA LEU A 65 -20.71 2.59 8.01
C LEU A 65 -21.45 2.10 6.76
N LEU A 66 -22.69 1.62 6.85
CA LEU A 66 -23.47 1.20 5.69
C LEU A 66 -23.99 2.42 4.93
N ASP A 67 -23.26 2.88 3.91
CA ASP A 67 -23.68 4.02 3.09
C ASP A 67 -23.72 3.64 1.60
N PRO A 68 -24.81 3.01 1.12
CA PRO A 68 -24.92 2.57 -0.27
C PRO A 68 -24.79 3.71 -1.30
N GLN A 69 -25.20 4.93 -0.94
CA GLN A 69 -25.14 6.10 -1.83
C GLN A 69 -23.69 6.54 -2.03
N TRP A 70 -22.95 6.67 -0.93
CA TRP A 70 -21.53 7.00 -0.99
C TRP A 70 -20.73 5.85 -1.60
N PHE A 71 -21.09 4.58 -1.32
CA PHE A 71 -20.38 3.43 -1.87
C PHE A 71 -20.45 3.33 -3.39
N ALA A 72 -21.48 3.86 -4.02
CA ALA A 72 -21.60 3.87 -5.47
C ALA A 72 -20.66 4.88 -6.15
N GLN A 73 -20.01 5.79 -5.42
CA GLN A 73 -19.19 6.86 -6.00
C GLN A 73 -17.75 6.41 -6.25
N ALA A 74 -17.18 6.85 -7.38
CA ALA A 74 -15.74 6.78 -7.62
C ALA A 74 -15.05 7.89 -6.82
N TYR A 75 -13.83 7.63 -6.35
CA TYR A 75 -13.05 8.62 -5.60
C TYR A 75 -11.67 8.75 -6.25
N ASP A 76 -11.27 9.98 -6.49
CA ASP A 76 -9.90 10.27 -6.92
C ASP A 76 -8.95 10.39 -5.72
N LYS A 77 -7.66 10.46 -6.02
CA LYS A 77 -6.61 10.58 -4.99
C LYS A 77 -6.77 11.88 -4.18
N ALA A 78 -7.15 12.98 -4.84
CA ALA A 78 -7.26 14.29 -4.20
C ALA A 78 -8.40 14.32 -3.16
N GLY A 79 -9.57 13.80 -3.51
CA GLY A 79 -10.71 13.72 -2.60
C GLY A 79 -10.44 12.81 -1.40
N MET A 80 -9.80 11.66 -1.62
CA MET A 80 -9.36 10.78 -0.52
C MET A 80 -8.37 11.47 0.42
N HIS A 81 -7.41 12.22 -0.15
CA HIS A 81 -6.42 12.95 0.64
C HIS A 81 -7.08 14.03 1.49
N GLN A 82 -7.97 14.83 0.90
CA GLN A 82 -8.71 15.86 1.61
C GLN A 82 -9.55 15.26 2.76
N GLU A 83 -10.30 14.19 2.50
CA GLU A 83 -11.11 13.52 3.53
C GLU A 83 -10.27 13.05 4.72
N LEU A 84 -9.12 12.42 4.47
CA LEU A 84 -8.24 11.98 5.56
C LEU A 84 -7.59 13.16 6.27
N ALA A 85 -7.16 14.20 5.54
CA ALA A 85 -6.59 15.40 6.14
C ALA A 85 -7.59 16.10 7.08
N GLU A 86 -8.86 16.23 6.66
CA GLU A 86 -9.94 16.77 7.50
C GLU A 86 -10.19 15.90 8.73
N ALA A 87 -10.22 14.57 8.58
CA ALA A 87 -10.34 13.64 9.69
C ALA A 87 -9.14 13.70 10.67
N MET A 88 -8.00 14.21 10.21
CA MET A 88 -6.77 14.36 10.98
C MET A 88 -6.58 15.76 11.57
N ALA A 89 -7.42 16.74 11.26
CA ALA A 89 -7.22 18.15 11.65
C ALA A 89 -7.07 18.35 13.17
N GLU A 90 -7.83 17.58 13.97
CA GLU A 90 -7.85 17.67 15.45
C GLU A 90 -7.00 16.56 16.12
N VAL A 91 -6.14 15.87 15.37
CA VAL A 91 -5.33 14.76 15.89
C VAL A 91 -4.09 15.28 16.61
N ASN A 92 -4.10 15.15 17.93
CA ASN A 92 -3.05 15.68 18.81
C ASN A 92 -2.17 14.59 19.43
N HIS A 93 -2.51 13.31 19.26
CA HIS A 93 -1.69 12.21 19.76
C HIS A 93 -1.76 10.95 18.88
N GLU A 94 -0.78 10.07 19.04
CA GLU A 94 -0.55 8.92 18.16
C GLU A 94 -1.74 7.94 18.10
N LYS A 95 -2.44 7.73 19.22
CA LYS A 95 -3.66 6.88 19.23
C LYS A 95 -4.81 7.46 18.38
N GLN A 96 -4.96 8.78 18.30
CA GLN A 96 -5.98 9.45 17.49
C GLN A 96 -5.62 9.32 16.01
N LEU A 97 -4.33 9.52 15.66
CA LEU A 97 -3.82 9.28 14.31
C LEU A 97 -4.12 7.84 13.87
N ALA A 98 -3.71 6.88 14.70
CA ALA A 98 -3.93 5.45 14.46
C ALA A 98 -5.42 5.12 14.22
N LYS A 99 -6.32 5.69 15.02
CA LYS A 99 -7.77 5.50 14.87
C LYS A 99 -8.29 6.14 13.57
N ALA A 100 -7.93 7.39 13.28
CA ALA A 100 -8.38 8.10 12.08
C ALA A 100 -8.01 7.33 10.80
N LEU A 101 -6.76 6.87 10.70
CA LEU A 101 -6.28 6.06 9.57
C LEU A 101 -7.05 4.74 9.42
N ARG A 102 -7.32 4.04 10.53
CA ARG A 102 -8.03 2.74 10.51
C ARG A 102 -9.49 2.91 10.12
N VAL A 103 -10.17 3.92 10.64
CA VAL A 103 -11.57 4.24 10.28
C VAL A 103 -11.66 4.61 8.80
N PHE A 104 -10.78 5.50 8.34
CA PHE A 104 -10.70 5.89 6.93
C PHE A 104 -10.49 4.68 6.01
N ARG A 105 -9.45 3.86 6.28
CA ARG A 105 -9.15 2.66 5.50
C ARG A 105 -10.31 1.67 5.51
N ARG A 106 -10.94 1.44 6.66
CA ARG A 106 -12.07 0.50 6.79
C ARG A 106 -13.27 0.97 5.96
N ARG A 107 -13.63 2.25 6.05
CA ARG A 107 -14.71 2.88 5.28
C ARG A 107 -14.47 2.75 3.77
N HIS A 108 -13.28 3.11 3.29
CA HIS A 108 -12.94 2.99 1.87
C HIS A 108 -12.85 1.54 1.40
N GLN A 109 -12.41 0.59 2.23
CA GLN A 109 -12.45 -0.82 1.87
C GLN A 109 -13.86 -1.38 1.71
N LEU A 110 -14.80 -1.00 2.60
CA LEU A 110 -16.22 -1.38 2.44
C LEU A 110 -16.77 -0.87 1.10
N ARG A 111 -16.46 0.39 0.77
CA ARG A 111 -16.82 0.98 -0.54
C ARG A 111 -16.23 0.20 -1.71
N LEU A 112 -14.93 -0.12 -1.66
CA LEU A 112 -14.26 -0.80 -2.77
C LEU A 112 -14.77 -2.24 -2.96
N VAL A 113 -15.08 -2.96 -1.88
CA VAL A 113 -15.74 -4.28 -1.94
C VAL A 113 -17.14 -4.16 -2.55
N TRP A 114 -17.91 -3.16 -2.15
CA TRP A 114 -19.22 -2.86 -2.74
C TRP A 114 -19.13 -2.62 -4.25
N ARG A 115 -18.24 -1.71 -4.66
CA ARG A 115 -18.03 -1.35 -6.08
C ARG A 115 -17.62 -2.57 -6.90
N ASN A 116 -16.66 -3.35 -6.41
CA ASN A 116 -16.17 -4.54 -7.11
C ASN A 116 -17.27 -5.62 -7.23
N THR A 117 -18.00 -5.90 -6.14
CA THR A 117 -19.05 -6.94 -6.13
C THR A 117 -20.19 -6.60 -7.08
N LEU A 118 -20.56 -5.33 -7.15
CA LEU A 118 -21.65 -4.84 -8.01
C LEU A 118 -21.18 -4.39 -9.38
N ARG A 119 -19.91 -4.67 -9.74
CA ARG A 119 -19.28 -4.34 -11.04
C ARG A 119 -19.40 -2.85 -11.40
N LEU A 120 -19.29 -1.98 -10.40
CA LEU A 120 -19.31 -0.51 -10.52
C LEU A 120 -17.92 0.08 -10.80
N CYS A 121 -16.89 -0.76 -10.80
CA CYS A 121 -15.53 -0.43 -11.23
C CYS A 121 -14.89 -1.61 -11.95
N THR A 122 -13.90 -1.31 -12.77
CA THR A 122 -12.99 -2.27 -13.37
C THR A 122 -11.93 -2.69 -12.36
N SER A 123 -11.22 -3.80 -12.63
CA SER A 123 -10.10 -4.23 -11.79
C SER A 123 -8.98 -3.19 -11.72
N ALA A 124 -8.72 -2.46 -12.81
CA ALA A 124 -7.70 -1.42 -12.86
C ALA A 124 -8.06 -0.21 -11.98
N GLU A 125 -9.33 0.23 -12.01
CA GLU A 125 -9.81 1.29 -11.12
C GLU A 125 -9.75 0.85 -9.65
N LEU A 126 -10.14 -0.40 -9.36
CA LEU A 126 -10.06 -0.96 -8.01
C LEU A 126 -8.62 -0.92 -7.47
N THR A 127 -7.65 -1.44 -8.22
CA THR A 127 -6.26 -1.48 -7.77
C THR A 127 -5.65 -0.09 -7.64
N GLN A 128 -6.03 0.83 -8.53
CA GLN A 128 -5.59 2.22 -8.47
C GLN A 128 -6.14 2.93 -7.22
N GLU A 129 -7.43 2.75 -6.89
CA GLU A 129 -8.03 3.33 -5.69
C GLU A 129 -7.44 2.74 -4.40
N VAL A 130 -7.20 1.43 -4.34
CA VAL A 130 -6.52 0.80 -3.19
C VAL A 130 -5.10 1.35 -3.05
N THR A 131 -4.38 1.51 -4.15
CA THR A 131 -3.02 2.08 -4.14
C THR A 131 -3.03 3.53 -3.67
N ASN A 132 -3.96 4.34 -4.16
CA ASN A 132 -4.11 5.74 -3.76
C ASN A 132 -4.37 5.85 -2.25
N MET A 133 -5.28 5.02 -1.72
CA MET A 133 -5.57 4.95 -0.29
C MET A 133 -4.31 4.59 0.52
N ALA A 134 -3.51 3.63 0.07
CA ALA A 134 -2.26 3.26 0.74
C ALA A 134 -1.24 4.41 0.74
N ASP A 135 -0.98 5.02 -0.42
CA ASP A 135 -0.07 6.16 -0.55
C ASP A 135 -0.47 7.31 0.40
N ILE A 136 -1.74 7.68 0.40
CA ILE A 136 -2.29 8.77 1.22
C ILE A 136 -2.13 8.47 2.72
N CYS A 137 -2.44 7.24 3.15
CA CYS A 137 -2.27 6.85 4.55
C CYS A 137 -0.80 6.91 4.98
N ILE A 138 0.14 6.54 4.12
CA ILE A 138 1.58 6.59 4.43
C ILE A 138 2.05 8.04 4.47
N GLU A 139 1.65 8.85 3.49
CA GLU A 139 2.02 10.26 3.35
C GLU A 139 1.57 11.09 4.57
N LEU A 140 0.28 11.05 4.91
CA LEU A 140 -0.25 11.83 6.02
C LEU A 140 0.23 11.31 7.39
N ALA A 141 0.40 10.00 7.55
CA ALA A 141 1.00 9.45 8.77
C ALA A 141 2.48 9.85 8.93
N LEU A 142 3.25 9.80 7.84
CA LEU A 142 4.65 10.23 7.83
C LEU A 142 4.76 11.71 8.19
N GLN A 143 3.96 12.58 7.55
CA GLN A 143 3.97 14.01 7.81
C GLN A 143 3.69 14.30 9.28
N TRP A 144 2.62 13.72 9.84
CA TRP A 144 2.27 13.88 11.25
C TRP A 144 3.41 13.42 12.17
N HIS A 145 3.99 12.25 11.93
CA HIS A 145 5.10 11.74 12.75
C HIS A 145 6.37 12.58 12.63
N TYR A 146 6.65 13.12 11.43
CA TYR A 146 7.79 13.98 11.19
C TYR A 146 7.64 15.28 11.98
N ASP A 147 6.49 15.94 11.92
CA ASP A 147 6.23 17.18 12.66
C ASP A 147 6.37 16.98 14.18
N GLN A 148 5.83 15.88 14.70
CA GLN A 148 6.00 15.51 16.11
C GLN A 148 7.47 15.18 16.46
N ALA A 149 8.19 14.52 15.56
CA ALA A 149 9.60 14.20 15.77
C ALA A 149 10.46 15.48 15.77
N VAL A 150 10.20 16.43 14.86
CA VAL A 150 10.87 17.73 14.82
C VAL A 150 10.61 18.53 16.09
N ALA A 151 9.36 18.58 16.56
CA ALA A 151 9.02 19.27 17.81
C ALA A 151 9.76 18.69 19.04
N ASN A 152 10.02 17.39 19.05
CA ASN A 152 10.65 16.70 20.18
C ASN A 152 12.19 16.63 20.09
N TRP A 153 12.72 16.39 18.90
CA TRP A 153 14.12 16.06 18.64
C TRP A 153 14.87 17.11 17.82
N GLY A 154 14.19 18.13 17.32
CA GLY A 154 14.75 19.13 16.41
C GLY A 154 14.65 18.74 14.94
N GLN A 155 14.87 19.70 14.06
CA GLN A 155 14.85 19.49 12.61
C GLN A 155 16.15 18.83 12.15
N PRO A 156 16.11 17.67 11.47
CA PRO A 156 17.30 17.07 10.88
C PRO A 156 17.84 17.97 9.76
N GLN A 157 19.13 18.29 9.80
CA GLN A 157 19.81 19.11 8.80
C GLN A 157 21.07 18.42 8.28
N ASP A 158 21.49 18.75 7.07
CA ASP A 158 22.83 18.37 6.57
C ASP A 158 23.92 19.30 7.12
N ALA A 159 25.17 19.09 6.70
CA ALA A 159 26.30 19.92 7.12
C ALA A 159 26.20 21.39 6.69
N GLN A 160 25.34 21.71 5.71
CA GLN A 160 25.09 23.06 5.21
C GLN A 160 23.85 23.70 5.86
N GLY A 161 23.17 23.00 6.77
CA GLY A 161 21.98 23.48 7.45
C GLY A 161 20.68 23.28 6.66
N ASN A 162 20.70 22.54 5.54
CA ASN A 162 19.49 22.28 4.77
C ASN A 162 18.65 21.19 5.45
N PRO A 163 17.33 21.40 5.64
CA PRO A 163 16.45 20.38 6.19
C PRO A 163 16.49 19.07 5.40
N GLN A 164 16.50 17.96 6.11
CA GLN A 164 16.46 16.62 5.52
C GLN A 164 15.08 16.00 5.74
N HIS A 165 14.54 15.35 4.72
CA HIS A 165 13.24 14.69 4.78
C HIS A 165 13.38 13.20 4.46
N MET A 166 12.51 12.38 5.04
CA MET A 166 12.47 10.96 4.71
C MET A 166 11.84 10.79 3.33
N VAL A 167 12.35 9.82 2.58
CA VAL A 167 11.77 9.30 1.34
C VAL A 167 11.26 7.90 1.62
N VAL A 168 10.02 7.63 1.23
CA VAL A 168 9.44 6.29 1.28
C VAL A 168 9.25 5.78 -0.14
N LEU A 169 9.92 4.68 -0.46
CA LEU A 169 9.73 3.97 -1.71
C LEU A 169 8.75 2.82 -1.50
N GLY A 170 7.68 2.80 -2.28
CA GLY A 170 6.80 1.65 -2.42
C GLY A 170 7.38 0.70 -3.44
N MET A 171 7.37 -0.58 -3.10
CA MET A 171 7.93 -1.67 -3.89
C MET A 171 6.81 -2.60 -4.36
N GLY A 172 7.16 -3.55 -5.23
CA GLY A 172 6.23 -4.59 -5.68
C GLY A 172 4.89 -4.02 -6.15
N LYS A 173 3.79 -4.53 -5.58
CA LYS A 173 2.44 -4.14 -5.99
C LYS A 173 2.11 -2.68 -5.73
N GLN A 174 2.61 -2.12 -4.63
CA GLN A 174 2.39 -0.72 -4.31
C GLN A 174 3.14 0.19 -5.27
N GLY A 175 4.39 -0.17 -5.54
CA GLY A 175 5.25 0.54 -6.47
C GLY A 175 4.64 0.61 -7.87
N GLY A 176 4.18 -0.55 -8.38
CA GLY A 176 3.48 -0.68 -9.68
C GLY A 176 1.96 -0.51 -9.64
N ARG A 177 1.42 0.25 -8.68
CA ARG A 177 0.00 0.66 -8.57
C ARG A 177 -1.06 -0.43 -8.78
N GLU A 178 -0.74 -1.63 -8.33
CA GLU A 178 -1.51 -2.87 -8.51
C GLU A 178 -1.89 -3.51 -7.16
N LEU A 179 -2.05 -2.69 -6.11
CA LEU A 179 -2.47 -3.20 -4.80
C LEU A 179 -3.87 -3.82 -4.86
N ASN A 180 -3.99 -5.03 -4.33
CA ASN A 180 -5.27 -5.67 -4.06
C ASN A 180 -5.74 -5.34 -2.63
N LEU A 181 -7.04 -5.51 -2.36
CA LEU A 181 -7.71 -5.20 -1.08
C LEU A 181 -7.04 -5.76 0.19
N SER A 182 -6.32 -6.88 0.08
CA SER A 182 -5.64 -7.55 1.21
C SER A 182 -4.12 -7.66 1.02
N SER A 183 -3.53 -6.78 0.20
CA SER A 183 -2.09 -6.77 -0.01
C SER A 183 -1.36 -6.14 1.17
N ASP A 184 -0.18 -6.68 1.47
CA ASP A 184 0.81 -6.00 2.28
C ASP A 184 1.41 -4.84 1.46
N ILE A 185 1.99 -3.84 2.15
CA ILE A 185 2.74 -2.75 1.53
C ILE A 185 4.23 -2.97 1.73
N ASP A 186 4.95 -3.13 0.63
CA ASP A 186 6.40 -3.34 0.63
C ASP A 186 7.11 -1.98 0.59
N LEU A 187 7.84 -1.60 1.64
CA LEU A 187 8.43 -0.26 1.76
C LEU A 187 9.95 -0.31 1.95
N ILE A 188 10.62 0.74 1.45
CA ILE A 188 12.02 1.06 1.76
C ILE A 188 12.08 2.52 2.22
N PHE A 189 12.78 2.79 3.33
CA PHE A 189 12.99 4.15 3.81
C PHE A 189 14.40 4.63 3.47
N ALA A 190 14.49 5.84 2.96
CA ALA A 190 15.73 6.51 2.64
C ALA A 190 15.71 7.97 3.09
N PHE A 191 16.87 8.63 3.13
CA PHE A 191 16.97 10.07 3.34
C PHE A 191 18.23 10.60 2.64
N PRO A 192 18.34 11.90 2.31
CA PRO A 192 19.41 12.33 1.41
C PRO A 192 20.80 12.26 2.06
N GLN A 193 21.00 12.95 3.18
CA GLN A 193 22.34 13.14 3.76
C GLN A 193 22.41 12.89 5.27
N LEU A 194 23.62 12.51 5.71
CA LEU A 194 23.97 12.51 7.13
C LEU A 194 24.03 13.94 7.67
N GLY A 195 23.99 14.03 8.99
CA GLY A 195 23.97 15.28 9.73
C GLY A 195 23.32 15.06 11.07
N GLU A 196 22.85 16.14 11.68
CA GLU A 196 22.29 16.11 13.02
C GLU A 196 21.03 16.97 13.12
N THR A 197 20.23 16.73 14.16
CA THR A 197 19.04 17.54 14.43
C THR A 197 19.40 18.82 15.18
N HIS A 198 18.74 19.91 14.81
CA HIS A 198 18.90 21.23 15.40
C HIS A 198 17.58 21.78 15.95
N GLY A 199 17.65 22.57 17.04
CA GLY A 199 16.46 23.18 17.67
C GLY A 199 15.68 22.27 18.63
N GLY A 200 16.11 21.02 18.84
CA GLY A 200 15.53 20.10 19.82
C GLY A 200 16.20 20.17 21.20
N LYS A 201 15.61 19.50 22.20
CA LYS A 201 16.19 19.40 23.56
C LYS A 201 17.55 18.68 23.58
N LYS A 202 17.76 17.75 22.64
CA LYS A 202 18.99 17.00 22.42
C LYS A 202 19.19 16.82 20.92
N SER A 203 20.41 17.01 20.44
CA SER A 203 20.76 16.70 19.06
C SER A 203 20.85 15.19 18.86
N LEU A 204 20.30 14.70 17.75
CA LEU A 204 20.36 13.31 17.30
C LEU A 204 21.00 13.28 15.92
N ALA A 205 21.81 12.26 15.64
CA ALA A 205 22.23 12.00 14.27
C ALA A 205 21.00 11.71 13.36
N ASN A 206 21.01 12.22 12.13
CA ASN A 206 19.92 12.03 11.16
C ASN A 206 19.56 10.54 10.97
N GLN A 207 20.57 9.67 10.92
CA GLN A 207 20.38 8.22 10.87
C GLN A 207 19.49 7.69 12.01
N GLN A 208 19.70 8.17 13.24
CA GLN A 208 18.90 7.80 14.40
C GLN A 208 17.51 8.41 14.35
N PHE A 209 17.39 9.67 13.92
CA PHE A 209 16.11 10.35 13.73
C PHE A 209 15.20 9.57 12.76
N PHE A 210 15.71 9.25 11.55
CA PHE A 210 14.92 8.59 10.52
C PHE A 210 14.62 7.11 10.83
N ILE A 211 15.51 6.40 11.53
CA ILE A 211 15.18 5.04 12.03
C ILE A 211 14.00 5.11 13.00
N ARG A 212 14.02 6.03 13.97
CA ARG A 212 12.92 6.16 14.95
C ARG A 212 11.62 6.63 14.29
N LEU A 213 11.71 7.56 13.32
CA LEU A 213 10.57 8.00 12.53
C LEU A 213 9.93 6.83 11.78
N GLY A 214 10.74 6.03 11.08
CA GLY A 214 10.29 4.84 10.37
C GLY A 214 9.63 3.80 11.27
N GLN A 215 10.17 3.58 12.48
CA GLN A 215 9.58 2.67 13.47
C GLN A 215 8.18 3.11 13.90
N ARG A 216 7.97 4.41 14.18
CA ARG A 216 6.66 4.95 14.56
C ARG A 216 5.65 4.89 13.43
N LEU A 217 6.09 5.16 12.19
CA LEU A 217 5.27 5.02 11.00
C LEU A 217 4.79 3.57 10.82
N ILE A 218 5.70 2.59 10.86
CA ILE A 218 5.36 1.17 10.76
C ILE A 218 4.39 0.76 11.86
N GLN A 219 4.67 1.14 13.11
CA GLN A 219 3.80 0.83 14.23
C GLN A 219 2.38 1.35 14.02
N THR A 220 2.23 2.60 13.53
CA THR A 220 0.93 3.20 13.28
C THR A 220 0.15 2.48 12.19
N LEU A 221 0.83 2.04 11.12
CA LEU A 221 0.21 1.38 9.98
C LEU A 221 -0.15 -0.09 10.25
N ASP A 222 0.75 -0.85 10.87
CA ASP A 222 0.69 -2.32 10.96
C ASP A 222 0.03 -2.83 12.25
N GLN A 223 0.19 -2.12 13.38
CA GLN A 223 -0.28 -2.62 14.67
C GLN A 223 -1.80 -2.90 14.64
N THR A 224 -2.21 -4.11 15.01
CA THR A 224 -3.65 -4.41 15.12
C THR A 224 -4.20 -3.89 16.45
N THR A 225 -5.26 -3.09 16.38
CA THR A 225 -6.02 -2.58 17.54
C THR A 225 -7.48 -3.02 17.45
N VAL A 226 -8.33 -2.56 18.37
CA VAL A 226 -9.80 -2.76 18.28
C VAL A 226 -10.40 -2.18 17.01
N ASP A 227 -9.76 -1.16 16.43
CA ASP A 227 -10.17 -0.55 15.17
C ASP A 227 -9.60 -1.27 13.93
N GLY A 228 -8.87 -2.36 14.13
CA GLY A 228 -8.15 -3.11 13.10
C GLY A 228 -6.73 -2.60 12.86
N PHE A 229 -6.29 -2.63 11.61
CA PHE A 229 -4.99 -2.14 11.14
C PHE A 229 -5.17 -1.34 9.84
N VAL A 230 -4.17 -0.55 9.45
CA VAL A 230 -4.22 0.22 8.20
C VAL A 230 -3.74 -0.67 7.05
N PHE A 231 -2.45 -1.00 7.06
CA PHE A 231 -1.81 -1.95 6.15
C PHE A 231 -0.70 -2.71 6.88
N ARG A 232 -0.54 -3.98 6.54
CA ARG A 232 0.63 -4.76 6.96
C ARG A 232 1.84 -4.26 6.20
N VAL A 233 2.94 -4.03 6.90
CA VAL A 233 4.15 -3.44 6.31
C VAL A 233 5.24 -4.50 6.18
N ASP A 234 5.77 -4.66 4.97
CA ASP A 234 6.92 -5.51 4.70
C ASP A 234 8.14 -4.65 4.36
N MET A 235 9.21 -4.79 5.17
CA MET A 235 10.46 -4.04 5.00
C MET A 235 11.59 -4.91 4.46
N ARG A 236 11.33 -6.16 4.02
CA ARG A 236 12.37 -7.15 3.69
C ARG A 236 13.12 -6.85 2.40
N LEU A 237 12.56 -6.01 1.53
CA LEU A 237 13.19 -5.59 0.27
C LEU A 237 14.23 -4.48 0.43
N ARG A 238 14.40 -3.93 1.63
CA ARG A 238 15.43 -2.92 1.89
C ARG A 238 16.84 -3.51 1.80
N PRO A 239 17.89 -2.70 1.51
CA PRO A 239 19.27 -3.16 1.53
C PRO A 239 19.63 -3.94 2.79
N TYR A 240 20.36 -5.04 2.62
CA TYR A 240 20.72 -6.00 3.67
C TYR A 240 19.52 -6.75 4.31
N GLY A 241 18.31 -6.61 3.76
CA GLY A 241 17.11 -7.29 4.22
C GLY A 241 16.79 -7.01 5.69
N GLU A 242 16.35 -8.04 6.43
CA GLU A 242 15.96 -7.92 7.84
C GLU A 242 17.09 -7.47 8.77
N SER A 243 18.35 -7.76 8.42
CA SER A 243 19.53 -7.37 9.19
C SER A 243 20.00 -5.93 8.90
N GLY A 244 19.45 -5.29 7.87
CA GLY A 244 19.79 -3.92 7.49
C GLY A 244 19.15 -2.86 8.38
N ALA A 245 19.77 -1.69 8.40
CA ALA A 245 19.17 -0.50 9.00
C ALA A 245 17.78 -0.22 8.37
N LEU A 246 16.85 0.27 9.19
CA LEU A 246 15.48 0.50 8.74
C LEU A 246 15.37 1.64 7.71
N ALA A 247 16.21 2.67 7.86
CA ALA A 247 16.35 3.78 6.94
C ALA A 247 17.84 3.95 6.58
N LEU A 248 18.14 4.27 5.32
CA LEU A 248 19.52 4.47 4.84
C LEU A 248 19.65 5.80 4.11
N HIS A 249 20.74 6.53 4.39
CA HIS A 249 21.09 7.67 3.54
C HIS A 249 21.44 7.25 2.10
N PHE A 250 21.24 8.15 1.14
CA PHE A 250 21.40 7.85 -0.30
C PHE A 250 22.78 7.30 -0.64
N ALA A 251 23.85 7.89 -0.10
CA ALA A 251 25.22 7.44 -0.36
C ALA A 251 25.47 5.96 0.04
N ALA A 252 24.93 5.49 1.18
CA ALA A 252 25.04 4.06 1.53
C ALA A 252 24.14 3.18 0.67
N MET A 253 22.99 3.68 0.24
CA MET A 253 22.10 2.93 -0.64
C MET A 253 22.74 2.71 -2.01
N GLU A 254 23.33 3.75 -2.59
CA GLU A 254 24.07 3.67 -3.85
C GLU A 254 25.25 2.70 -3.73
N ARG A 255 26.08 2.87 -2.69
CA ARG A 255 27.21 1.98 -2.43
C ARG A 255 26.78 0.52 -2.28
N TYR A 256 25.69 0.26 -1.58
CA TYR A 256 25.16 -1.10 -1.43
C TYR A 256 24.82 -1.73 -2.79
N TYR A 257 24.06 -1.01 -3.62
CA TYR A 257 23.64 -1.56 -4.90
C TYR A 257 24.80 -1.66 -5.91
N GLU A 258 25.81 -0.79 -5.82
CA GLU A 258 27.02 -0.88 -6.61
C GLU A 258 27.89 -2.08 -6.22
N GLU A 259 28.15 -2.28 -4.92
CA GLU A 259 29.11 -3.27 -4.43
C GLU A 259 28.48 -4.66 -4.18
N GLN A 260 27.23 -4.72 -3.71
CA GLN A 260 26.61 -5.92 -3.15
C GLN A 260 25.24 -6.25 -3.76
N GLY A 261 24.71 -5.38 -4.62
CA GLY A 261 23.37 -5.50 -5.19
C GLY A 261 23.18 -6.79 -5.98
N ARG A 262 22.17 -7.56 -5.60
CA ARG A 262 21.85 -8.88 -6.16
C ARG A 262 20.93 -8.75 -7.37
N GLU A 263 20.94 -9.78 -8.21
CA GLU A 263 20.17 -9.79 -9.46
C GLU A 263 18.66 -9.73 -9.26
N TRP A 264 18.16 -10.37 -8.19
CA TRP A 264 16.74 -10.29 -7.84
C TRP A 264 16.35 -8.90 -7.31
N GLU A 265 17.28 -8.12 -6.76
CA GLU A 265 17.02 -6.75 -6.29
C GLU A 265 16.84 -5.80 -7.47
N ARG A 266 17.56 -6.03 -8.58
CA ARG A 266 17.29 -5.33 -9.85
C ARG A 266 15.86 -5.57 -10.29
N TYR A 267 15.40 -6.83 -10.22
CA TYR A 267 14.01 -7.19 -10.52
C TYR A 267 13.01 -6.46 -9.60
N ALA A 268 13.25 -6.44 -8.29
CA ALA A 268 12.37 -5.77 -7.33
C ALA A 268 12.29 -4.25 -7.55
N LEU A 269 13.43 -3.59 -7.82
CA LEU A 269 13.53 -2.15 -8.02
C LEU A 269 12.90 -1.65 -9.32
N ILE A 270 12.56 -2.52 -10.27
CA ILE A 270 11.83 -2.12 -11.48
C ILE A 270 10.56 -1.34 -11.12
N LYS A 271 9.84 -1.81 -10.10
CA LYS A 271 8.58 -1.23 -9.62
C LYS A 271 8.77 -0.16 -8.54
N ALA A 272 10.00 0.17 -8.14
CA ALA A 272 10.20 1.16 -7.07
C ALA A 272 9.62 2.52 -7.46
N ARG A 273 8.82 3.12 -6.57
CA ARG A 273 8.18 4.42 -6.76
C ARG A 273 8.15 5.19 -5.45
N VAL A 274 8.37 6.49 -5.48
CA VAL A 274 8.16 7.34 -4.30
C VAL A 274 6.67 7.36 -3.95
N VAL A 275 6.32 6.97 -2.72
CA VAL A 275 4.93 6.90 -2.24
C VAL A 275 4.61 7.93 -1.17
N ALA A 276 5.62 8.41 -0.45
CA ALA A 276 5.48 9.43 0.59
C ALA A 276 6.82 10.11 0.87
N GLY A 277 6.75 11.28 1.50
CA GLY A 277 7.92 12.08 1.85
C GLY A 277 8.40 12.94 0.68
N ASP A 278 9.70 13.22 0.64
CA ASP A 278 10.28 14.12 -0.37
C ASP A 278 10.27 13.49 -1.76
N GLN A 279 9.34 13.97 -2.60
CA GLN A 279 9.15 13.48 -3.96
C GLN A 279 10.34 13.80 -4.88
N GLN A 280 10.98 14.95 -4.68
CA GLN A 280 12.10 15.38 -5.51
C GLN A 280 13.35 14.57 -5.17
N ALA A 281 13.72 14.51 -3.90
CA ALA A 281 14.88 13.73 -3.47
C ALA A 281 14.71 12.24 -3.78
N GLY A 282 13.49 11.71 -3.67
CA GLY A 282 13.20 10.32 -4.05
C GLY A 282 13.33 10.07 -5.55
N ALA A 283 12.92 11.01 -6.40
CA ALA A 283 13.13 10.91 -7.84
C ALA A 283 14.62 10.94 -8.22
N GLU A 284 15.40 11.81 -7.56
CA GLU A 284 16.86 11.88 -7.71
C GLU A 284 17.51 10.54 -7.33
N LEU A 285 17.16 9.96 -6.18
CA LEU A 285 17.63 8.64 -5.77
C LEU A 285 17.31 7.56 -6.81
N LEU A 286 16.06 7.49 -7.30
CA LEU A 286 15.66 6.48 -8.29
C LEU A 286 16.42 6.63 -9.61
N GLU A 287 16.73 7.86 -10.03
CA GLU A 287 17.57 8.09 -11.21
C GLU A 287 19.03 7.69 -10.95
N THR A 288 19.58 7.92 -9.75
CA THR A 288 20.93 7.42 -9.42
C THR A 288 20.99 5.89 -9.37
N LEU A 289 19.94 5.22 -8.91
CA LEU A 289 19.85 3.75 -8.91
C LEU A 289 19.54 3.15 -10.28
N ARG A 290 19.13 3.96 -11.26
CA ARG A 290 18.73 3.52 -12.60
C ARG A 290 19.79 2.67 -13.31
N PRO A 291 21.11 2.96 -13.27
CA PRO A 291 22.14 2.12 -13.89
C PRO A 291 22.26 0.74 -13.23
N PHE A 292 21.97 0.63 -11.93
CA PHE A 292 21.87 -0.65 -11.25
C PHE A 292 20.63 -1.42 -11.71
N VAL A 293 19.47 -0.78 -11.86
CA VAL A 293 18.26 -1.49 -12.30
C VAL A 293 18.36 -1.91 -13.78
N TYR A 294 18.75 -0.98 -14.66
CA TYR A 294 18.72 -1.17 -16.11
C TYR A 294 20.14 -1.12 -16.69
N ARG A 295 20.74 -2.30 -16.88
CA ARG A 295 22.08 -2.41 -17.48
C ARG A 295 22.07 -1.90 -18.93
N ARG A 296 23.01 -1.02 -19.26
CA ARG A 296 23.24 -0.58 -20.65
C ARG A 296 23.75 -1.72 -21.54
N TYR A 297 24.63 -2.56 -20.99
CA TYR A 297 25.18 -3.73 -21.66
C TYR A 297 24.66 -5.00 -20.97
N LEU A 298 24.05 -5.87 -21.76
CA LEU A 298 23.65 -7.20 -21.32
C LEU A 298 24.70 -8.20 -21.79
N ASP A 299 25.27 -8.88 -20.83
CA ASP A 299 26.18 -9.99 -21.01
C ASP A 299 25.43 -11.31 -20.78
N TYR A 300 26.13 -12.42 -21.00
CA TYR A 300 25.57 -13.75 -20.76
C TYR A 300 25.18 -13.95 -19.29
N SER A 301 25.90 -13.32 -18.35
CA SER A 301 25.64 -13.45 -16.92
C SER A 301 24.26 -12.90 -16.53
N ALA A 302 23.84 -11.75 -17.09
CA ALA A 302 22.53 -11.18 -16.84
C ALA A 302 21.37 -12.12 -17.28
N ILE A 303 21.53 -12.80 -18.42
CA ILE A 303 20.53 -13.74 -18.92
C ILE A 303 20.48 -15.00 -18.04
N GLU A 304 21.65 -15.51 -17.62
CA GLU A 304 21.74 -16.66 -16.73
C GLU A 304 21.10 -16.36 -15.36
N SER A 305 21.30 -15.15 -14.83
CA SER A 305 20.68 -14.72 -13.57
C SER A 305 19.15 -14.69 -13.64
N LEU A 306 18.57 -14.23 -14.75
CA LEU A 306 17.12 -14.30 -14.98
C LEU A 306 16.64 -15.76 -15.05
N ARG A 307 17.39 -16.63 -15.73
CA ARG A 307 17.06 -18.06 -15.82
C ARG A 307 17.10 -18.73 -14.44
N SER A 308 18.13 -18.44 -13.64
CA SER A 308 18.25 -18.92 -12.27
C SER A 308 17.09 -18.45 -11.39
N LEU A 309 16.71 -17.17 -11.50
CA LEU A 309 15.54 -16.63 -10.79
C LEU A 309 14.25 -17.35 -11.16
N LYS A 310 14.02 -17.61 -12.46
CA LYS A 310 12.87 -18.40 -12.93
C LYS A 310 12.87 -19.82 -12.36
N GLN A 311 14.04 -20.48 -12.36
CA GLN A 311 14.19 -21.82 -11.80
C GLN A 311 13.89 -21.86 -10.29
N MET A 312 14.40 -20.90 -9.52
CA MET A 312 14.12 -20.79 -8.08
C MET A 312 12.62 -20.64 -7.82
N ILE A 313 11.93 -19.81 -8.59
CA ILE A 313 10.47 -19.65 -8.49
C ILE A 313 9.77 -20.99 -8.77
N ALA A 314 10.12 -21.69 -9.86
CA ALA A 314 9.50 -22.95 -10.23
C ALA A 314 9.76 -24.09 -9.21
N VAL A 315 10.96 -24.14 -8.61
CA VAL A 315 11.28 -25.09 -7.53
C VAL A 315 10.42 -24.80 -6.30
N GLU A 316 10.28 -23.53 -5.92
CA GLU A 316 9.49 -23.15 -4.74
C GLU A 316 7.99 -23.49 -4.89
N VAL A 317 7.43 -23.29 -6.08
CA VAL A 317 6.03 -23.62 -6.40
C VAL A 317 5.78 -25.11 -6.27
N ARG A 318 6.66 -25.94 -6.85
CA ARG A 318 6.59 -27.41 -6.75
C ARG A 318 6.76 -27.88 -5.31
N ARG A 319 7.73 -27.31 -4.58
CA ARG A 319 7.98 -27.65 -3.17
C ARG A 319 6.75 -27.45 -2.28
N ARG A 320 5.96 -26.40 -2.56
CA ARG A 320 4.75 -26.08 -1.79
C ARG A 320 3.47 -26.71 -2.35
N GLY A 321 3.54 -27.46 -3.46
CA GLY A 321 2.36 -28.05 -4.11
C GLY A 321 1.36 -27.01 -4.59
N LEU A 322 1.84 -25.88 -5.12
CA LEU A 322 1.01 -24.71 -5.46
C LEU A 322 0.61 -24.64 -6.93
N ASP A 323 0.57 -25.77 -7.65
CA ASP A 323 0.35 -25.80 -9.10
C ASP A 323 -1.00 -25.18 -9.52
N ASN A 324 -2.05 -25.37 -8.70
CA ASN A 324 -3.38 -24.80 -8.94
C ASN A 324 -3.58 -23.41 -8.29
N ASN A 325 -2.52 -22.79 -7.77
CA ASN A 325 -2.60 -21.47 -7.15
C ASN A 325 -2.64 -20.37 -8.22
N ILE A 326 -3.67 -19.51 -8.21
CA ILE A 326 -3.84 -18.42 -9.19
C ILE A 326 -2.61 -17.48 -9.28
N LYS A 327 -1.93 -17.23 -8.14
CA LYS A 327 -0.77 -16.33 -8.08
C LYS A 327 0.54 -17.04 -8.43
N LEU A 328 0.75 -18.23 -7.88
CA LEU A 328 2.05 -18.90 -7.85
C LEU A 328 2.16 -20.09 -8.79
N GLY A 329 1.05 -20.69 -9.21
CA GLY A 329 1.03 -21.82 -10.13
C GLY A 329 1.54 -21.47 -11.53
N SER A 330 1.69 -22.50 -12.36
CA SER A 330 2.08 -22.36 -13.77
C SER A 330 1.04 -21.53 -14.53
N GLY A 331 1.50 -20.54 -15.31
CA GLY A 331 0.63 -19.58 -15.99
C GLY A 331 -0.03 -18.54 -15.06
N GLY A 332 0.31 -18.55 -13.76
CA GLY A 332 -0.23 -17.63 -12.77
C GLY A 332 0.29 -16.20 -12.89
N ILE A 333 -0.26 -15.31 -12.06
CA ILE A 333 0.04 -13.87 -12.08
C ILE A 333 1.55 -13.59 -11.98
N ARG A 334 2.27 -14.30 -11.09
CA ARG A 334 3.71 -14.10 -10.89
C ARG A 334 4.54 -14.45 -12.13
N GLU A 335 4.08 -15.40 -12.94
CA GLU A 335 4.80 -15.79 -14.15
C GLU A 335 4.64 -14.75 -15.28
N VAL A 336 3.43 -14.20 -15.44
CA VAL A 336 3.17 -13.09 -16.36
C VAL A 336 4.02 -11.87 -15.97
N GLU A 337 4.01 -11.54 -14.67
CA GLU A 337 4.82 -10.46 -14.11
C GLU A 337 6.32 -10.68 -14.38
N PHE A 338 6.81 -11.91 -14.16
CA PHE A 338 8.19 -12.27 -14.40
C PHE A 338 8.59 -12.05 -15.87
N ILE A 339 7.75 -12.47 -16.81
CA ILE A 339 8.02 -12.30 -18.25
C ILE A 339 8.09 -10.82 -18.62
N ALA A 340 7.12 -10.01 -18.17
CA ALA A 340 7.08 -8.58 -18.45
C ALA A 340 8.33 -7.87 -17.89
N GLN A 341 8.67 -8.12 -16.63
CA GLN A 341 9.82 -7.50 -15.97
C GLN A 341 11.16 -7.99 -16.52
N ALA A 342 11.29 -9.27 -16.87
CA ALA A 342 12.49 -9.78 -17.54
C ALA A 342 12.73 -9.07 -18.87
N LEU A 343 11.67 -8.83 -19.67
CA LEU A 343 11.77 -8.07 -20.91
C LEU A 343 12.18 -6.61 -20.66
N GLN A 344 11.68 -5.98 -19.58
CA GLN A 344 12.09 -4.63 -19.19
C GLN A 344 13.59 -4.58 -18.84
N LEU A 345 14.10 -5.52 -18.03
CA LEU A 345 15.52 -5.60 -17.70
C LEU A 345 16.40 -5.80 -18.94
N ILE A 346 15.92 -6.60 -19.90
CA ILE A 346 16.65 -6.89 -21.13
C ILE A 346 16.64 -5.72 -22.14
N ARG A 347 15.58 -4.91 -22.18
CA ARG A 347 15.43 -3.94 -23.28
C ARG A 347 15.57 -2.48 -22.84
N ARG A 348 15.18 -2.13 -21.63
CA ARG A 348 15.06 -0.72 -21.20
C ARG A 348 16.39 0.00 -21.02
N GLY A 349 17.47 -0.75 -20.77
CA GLY A 349 18.83 -0.19 -20.76
C GLY A 349 19.29 0.35 -22.13
N ARG A 350 18.67 -0.11 -23.23
CA ARG A 350 18.94 0.33 -24.61
C ARG A 350 17.84 1.20 -25.20
N ASP A 351 16.58 0.93 -24.85
CA ASP A 351 15.42 1.70 -25.32
C ASP A 351 14.67 2.33 -24.14
N GLN A 352 14.93 3.62 -23.92
CA GLN A 352 14.34 4.38 -22.83
C GLN A 352 12.84 4.69 -23.05
N ARG A 353 12.30 4.46 -24.26
CA ARG A 353 10.87 4.65 -24.57
C ARG A 353 10.00 3.55 -23.96
N LEU A 354 10.60 2.44 -23.52
CA LEU A 354 9.86 1.39 -22.83
C LEU A 354 9.31 1.93 -21.51
N PRO A 355 7.98 1.80 -21.28
CA PRO A 355 7.34 2.37 -20.11
C PRO A 355 7.96 1.83 -18.82
N THR A 356 8.11 2.72 -17.82
CA THR A 356 8.22 2.29 -16.42
C THR A 356 7.00 1.47 -16.05
N PRO A 357 7.09 0.53 -15.10
CA PRO A 357 5.90 -0.16 -14.60
C PRO A 357 4.90 0.89 -14.10
N SER A 358 3.69 0.81 -14.62
CA SER A 358 2.52 1.55 -14.14
C SER A 358 1.78 0.71 -13.13
#